data_AF-A0A536JD74-F1
#
_entry.id   AF-A0A536JD74-F1
#
_cell.length_a   1.000
_cell.length_b   1.000
_cell.length_c   1.000
_cell.angle_alpha   90.00
_cell.angle_beta   90.00
_cell.angle_gamma   90.00
#
_symmetry.space_group_name_H-M   'P 1'
#
loop_
_entity.id
_entity.type
_entity.pdbx_description
1 polymer ?
#
loop_
_entity_poly.entity_id
_entity_poly.type
_entity_poly.pdbx_seq_one_letter_code
_entity_poly.pdbx_strand_id
1 'polypeptide(L)'
;MHASLVPTANDLADLVAYIFGNPYLFISSSTVMTTGLVLGAAAVSMVPRSAPVIRIVAPPLAMLLTYFGVGSMVLATEILLRFHASIPDPSETQFASGVGHLLAAAAGIAVLAPHLRARSRRTWIVANAVAVAYWTVHVVVLTPPWFAFQGQLEVIRAAALGALATGAVVSAFLWRSARSD
;
A
#
# COMPACT_ATOMS: atom_id res chain seq x y z
N MET A 1 2.22 19.75 -26.92
CA MET A 1 2.60 18.98 -25.72
C MET A 1 2.98 19.96 -24.62
N HIS A 2 2.06 20.24 -23.69
CA HIS A 2 2.41 20.97 -22.48
C HIS A 2 2.78 19.95 -21.41
N ALA A 3 4.08 19.63 -21.32
CA ALA A 3 4.62 18.81 -20.25
C ALA A 3 4.80 19.70 -19.01
N SER A 4 3.69 20.05 -18.36
CA SER A 4 3.76 20.45 -16.95
C SER A 4 4.10 19.21 -16.14
N LEU A 5 5.19 19.26 -15.37
CA LEU A 5 5.54 18.23 -14.39
C LEU A 5 4.53 18.16 -13.23
N VAL A 6 3.65 19.17 -13.12
CA VAL A 6 2.63 19.27 -12.08
C VAL A 6 1.27 18.93 -12.71
N PRO A 7 0.60 17.84 -12.27
CA PRO A 7 -0.72 17.48 -12.73
C PRO A 7 -1.72 18.61 -12.44
N THR A 8 -2.58 18.89 -13.42
CA THR A 8 -3.71 19.82 -13.25
C THR A 8 -4.92 19.10 -12.63
N ALA A 9 -5.91 19.88 -12.19
CA ALA A 9 -7.17 19.32 -11.69
C ALA A 9 -7.90 18.48 -12.77
N ASN A 10 -7.74 18.84 -14.05
CA ASN A 10 -8.33 18.10 -15.16
C ASN A 10 -7.58 16.76 -15.39
N ASP A 11 -6.26 16.74 -15.24
CA ASP A 11 -5.48 15.48 -15.32
C ASP A 11 -5.90 14.50 -14.22
N LEU A 12 -6.20 15.01 -13.02
CA LEU A 12 -6.75 14.20 -11.91
C LEU A 12 -8.17 13.70 -12.20
N ALA A 13 -9.03 14.54 -12.79
CA ALA A 13 -10.39 14.16 -13.15
C ALA A 13 -10.43 13.13 -14.29
N ASP A 14 -9.58 13.29 -15.30
CA ASP A 14 -9.45 12.38 -16.44
C ASP A 14 -8.84 11.05 -16.00
N LEU A 15 -7.86 11.09 -15.09
CA LEU A 15 -7.37 9.89 -14.41
C LEU A 15 -8.55 9.17 -13.75
N VAL A 16 -9.32 9.84 -12.88
CA VAL A 16 -10.50 9.29 -12.19
C VAL A 16 -11.55 8.74 -13.17
N ALA A 17 -11.85 9.43 -14.26
CA ALA A 17 -12.79 8.95 -15.28
C ALA A 17 -12.26 7.69 -15.98
N TYR A 18 -10.97 7.67 -16.32
CA TYR A 18 -10.30 6.51 -16.89
C TYR A 18 -10.30 5.31 -15.94
N ILE A 19 -10.19 5.55 -14.62
CA ILE A 19 -10.32 4.54 -13.56
C ILE A 19 -11.68 3.83 -13.66
N PHE A 20 -12.75 4.62 -13.62
CA PHE A 20 -14.10 4.08 -13.63
C PHE A 20 -14.49 3.46 -14.97
N GLY A 21 -13.91 3.93 -16.08
CA GLY A 21 -14.11 3.38 -17.42
C GLY A 21 -13.39 2.04 -17.67
N ASN A 22 -12.34 1.71 -16.91
CA ASN A 22 -11.51 0.53 -17.15
C ASN A 22 -11.24 -0.28 -15.86
N PRO A 23 -12.27 -0.79 -15.17
CA PRO A 23 -12.13 -1.42 -13.85
C PRO A 23 -11.28 -2.70 -13.85
N TYR A 24 -11.11 -3.37 -15.00
CA TYR A 24 -10.25 -4.55 -15.13
C TYR A 24 -8.75 -4.21 -15.09
N LEU A 25 -8.35 -3.02 -15.57
CA LEU A 25 -6.99 -2.50 -15.38
C LEU A 25 -6.71 -2.21 -13.90
N PHE A 26 -7.78 -2.04 -13.12
CA PHE A 26 -7.76 -1.68 -11.70
C PHE A 26 -7.62 -2.88 -10.75
N ILE A 27 -8.31 -3.97 -11.04
CA ILE A 27 -8.18 -5.23 -10.30
C ILE A 27 -6.79 -5.85 -10.52
N SER A 28 -6.11 -5.46 -11.60
CA SER A 28 -4.86 -6.05 -12.07
C SER A 28 -3.58 -5.24 -11.80
N SER A 29 -3.65 -3.98 -11.37
CA SER A 29 -2.48 -3.10 -11.35
C SER A 29 -2.14 -2.56 -9.96
N SER A 30 -0.88 -2.71 -9.56
CA SER A 30 -0.31 -2.09 -8.35
C SER A 30 -0.36 -0.56 -8.43
N THR A 31 -0.25 0.01 -9.63
CA THR A 31 -0.36 1.46 -9.88
C THR A 31 -1.70 2.00 -9.40
N VAL A 32 -2.77 1.27 -9.70
CA VAL A 32 -4.13 1.64 -9.33
C VAL A 32 -4.33 1.69 -7.83
N MET A 33 -3.88 0.64 -7.15
CA MET A 33 -4.02 0.52 -5.71
C MET A 33 -3.19 1.62 -5.02
N THR A 34 -1.99 1.90 -5.56
CA THR A 34 -1.16 3.04 -5.14
C THR A 34 -1.91 4.35 -5.31
N THR A 35 -2.46 4.60 -6.50
CA THR A 35 -3.23 5.81 -6.80
C THR A 35 -4.41 5.96 -5.84
N GLY A 36 -5.19 4.90 -5.62
CA GLY A 36 -6.30 4.91 -4.66
C GLY A 36 -5.85 5.20 -3.22
N LEU A 37 -4.75 4.59 -2.77
CA LEU A 37 -4.20 4.81 -1.44
C LEU A 37 -3.65 6.23 -1.27
N VAL A 38 -2.95 6.78 -2.28
CA VAL A 38 -2.41 8.14 -2.27
C VAL A 38 -3.52 9.17 -2.36
N LEU A 39 -4.52 8.98 -3.22
CA LEU A 39 -5.70 9.84 -3.28
C LEU A 39 -6.50 9.79 -1.98
N GLY A 40 -6.66 8.60 -1.39
CA GLY A 40 -7.24 8.44 -0.07
C GLY A 40 -6.47 9.23 0.99
N ALA A 41 -5.13 9.17 0.99
CA ALA A 41 -4.31 9.94 1.92
C ALA A 41 -4.45 11.46 1.71
N ALA A 42 -4.47 11.91 0.46
CA ALA A 42 -4.68 13.30 0.10
C ALA A 42 -6.06 13.80 0.55
N ALA A 43 -7.13 13.04 0.26
CA ALA A 43 -8.48 13.39 0.70
C ALA A 43 -8.57 13.47 2.23
N VAL A 44 -7.98 12.49 2.93
CA VAL A 44 -7.91 12.45 4.39
C VAL A 44 -7.14 13.66 4.96
N SER A 45 -6.12 14.15 4.27
CA SER A 45 -5.35 15.34 4.68
C SER A 45 -6.12 16.66 4.56
N MET A 46 -7.16 16.70 3.72
CA MET A 46 -8.04 17.86 3.58
C MET A 46 -9.10 17.91 4.69
N VAL A 47 -9.27 16.83 5.47
CA VAL A 47 -10.24 16.78 6.56
C VAL A 47 -9.71 17.55 7.78
N PRO A 48 -10.53 18.39 8.45
CA PRO A 48 -10.11 19.10 9.65
C PRO A 48 -9.51 18.15 10.71
N ARG A 49 -8.38 18.55 11.30
CA ARG A 49 -7.67 17.73 12.31
C ARG A 49 -8.52 17.39 13.55
N SER A 50 -9.52 18.22 13.85
CA SER A 50 -10.47 18.02 14.95
C SER A 50 -11.56 17.00 14.62
N ALA A 51 -11.75 16.65 13.34
CA ALA A 51 -12.83 15.76 12.93
C ALA A 51 -12.66 14.37 13.56
N PRO A 52 -13.68 13.79 14.22
CA PRO A 52 -13.57 12.48 14.86
C PRO A 52 -13.13 11.36 13.92
N VAL A 53 -13.59 11.41 12.66
CA VAL A 53 -13.28 10.41 11.63
C VAL A 53 -11.78 10.28 11.35
N ILE A 54 -11.02 11.38 11.45
CA ILE A 54 -9.58 11.39 11.17
C ILE A 54 -8.79 10.54 12.17
N ARG A 55 -9.34 10.41 13.40
CA ARG A 55 -8.75 9.60 14.47
C ARG A 55 -8.86 8.10 14.20
N ILE A 56 -9.85 7.72 13.39
CA ILE A 56 -10.17 6.34 13.05
C ILE A 56 -9.45 5.94 11.77
N VAL A 57 -9.44 6.82 10.76
CA VAL A 57 -9.01 6.46 9.40
C VAL A 57 -7.50 6.64 9.17
N ALA A 58 -6.88 7.67 9.74
CA ALA A 58 -5.49 7.98 9.43
C ALA A 58 -4.50 6.87 9.86
N PRO A 59 -4.58 6.28 11.07
CA PRO A 59 -3.63 5.24 11.47
C PRO A 59 -3.72 3.95 10.63
N PRO A 60 -4.90 3.37 10.36
CA PRO A 60 -5.02 2.24 9.43
C PRO A 60 -4.49 2.56 8.03
N LEU A 61 -4.79 3.74 7.49
CA LEU A 61 -4.32 4.13 6.16
C LEU A 61 -2.79 4.24 6.10
N ALA A 62 -2.15 4.77 7.16
CA ALA A 62 -0.70 4.79 7.27
C ALA A 62 -0.08 3.39 7.34
N MET A 63 -0.73 2.44 8.04
CA MET A 63 -0.30 1.04 8.07
C MET A 63 -0.48 0.38 6.69
N LEU A 64 -1.60 0.63 6.00
CA LEU A 64 -1.83 0.14 4.64
C LEU A 64 -0.73 0.58 3.67
N LEU A 65 -0.40 1.88 3.70
CA LEU A 65 0.69 2.46 2.91
C LEU A 65 2.05 1.83 3.27
N THR A 66 2.30 1.59 4.56
CA THR A 66 3.54 0.93 5.01
C THR A 66 3.68 -0.48 4.41
N TYR A 67 2.67 -1.34 4.59
CA TYR A 67 2.68 -2.70 4.02
C TYR A 67 2.79 -2.65 2.50
N PHE A 68 2.09 -1.72 1.86
CA PHE A 68 2.15 -1.54 0.42
C PHE A 68 3.56 -1.21 -0.07
N GLY A 69 4.16 -0.14 0.46
CA GLY A 69 5.47 0.34 0.02
C GLY A 69 6.57 -0.68 0.27
N VAL A 70 6.61 -1.23 1.49
CA VAL A 70 7.61 -2.25 1.87
C VAL A 70 7.41 -3.53 1.06
N GLY A 71 6.18 -4.04 0.96
CA GLY A 71 5.88 -5.26 0.21
C GLY A 71 6.21 -5.12 -1.28
N SER A 72 5.90 -3.97 -1.88
CA SER A 72 6.23 -3.68 -3.28
C SER A 72 7.73 -3.64 -3.51
N MET A 73 8.49 -3.01 -2.62
CA MET A 73 9.94 -2.93 -2.72
C MET A 73 10.61 -4.30 -2.57
N VAL A 74 10.15 -5.12 -1.62
CA VAL A 74 10.65 -6.49 -1.42
C VAL A 74 10.39 -7.34 -2.67
N LEU A 75 9.15 -7.33 -3.18
CA LEU A 75 8.80 -8.07 -4.39
C LEU A 75 9.64 -7.63 -5.59
N ALA A 76 9.79 -6.32 -5.78
CA ALA A 76 10.56 -5.77 -6.89
C ALA A 76 12.06 -6.14 -6.79
N THR A 77 12.59 -6.19 -5.57
CA THR A 77 13.97 -6.64 -5.31
C THR A 77 14.13 -8.13 -5.61
N GLU A 78 13.19 -8.97 -5.17
CA GLU A 78 13.19 -10.41 -5.50
C GLU A 78 13.12 -10.64 -7.01
N ILE A 79 12.30 -9.88 -7.73
CA ILE A 79 12.22 -9.95 -9.19
C ILE A 79 13.55 -9.60 -9.84
N LEU A 80 14.18 -8.51 -9.40
CA LEU A 80 15.49 -8.09 -9.90
C LEU A 80 16.53 -9.19 -9.66
N LEU A 81 16.68 -9.66 -8.42
CA LEU A 81 17.71 -10.64 -8.07
C LEU A 81 17.53 -11.98 -8.78
N ARG A 82 16.29 -12.42 -9.02
CA ARG A 82 16.01 -13.73 -9.62
C ARG A 82 16.00 -13.72 -11.15
N PHE A 83 15.56 -12.63 -11.76
CA PHE A 83 15.23 -12.62 -13.18
C PHE A 83 16.06 -11.63 -14.00
N HIS A 84 16.92 -10.82 -13.40
CA HIS A 84 17.69 -9.83 -14.15
C HIS A 84 18.59 -10.44 -15.24
N ALA A 85 19.14 -11.63 -15.00
CA ALA A 85 19.96 -12.32 -16.01
C ALA A 85 19.16 -12.80 -17.24
N SER A 86 17.85 -13.06 -17.09
CA SER A 86 17.00 -13.58 -18.18
C SER A 86 16.14 -12.50 -18.84
N ILE A 87 15.72 -11.49 -18.07
CA ILE A 87 14.85 -10.39 -18.50
C ILE A 87 15.31 -9.07 -17.86
N PRO A 88 16.46 -8.51 -18.27
CA PRO A 88 17.05 -7.33 -17.64
C PRO A 88 16.10 -6.14 -17.64
N ASP A 89 15.64 -5.67 -18.80
CA ASP A 89 14.80 -4.47 -18.88
C ASP A 89 13.47 -4.61 -18.11
N PRO A 90 12.71 -5.72 -18.22
CA PRO A 90 11.50 -5.90 -17.41
C PRO A 90 11.79 -5.94 -15.90
N SER A 91 12.88 -6.59 -15.48
CA SER A 91 13.24 -6.67 -14.07
C SER A 91 13.68 -5.33 -13.48
N GLU A 92 14.44 -4.52 -14.23
CA GLU A 92 14.81 -3.16 -13.87
C GLU A 92 13.59 -2.24 -13.79
N THR A 93 12.65 -2.37 -14.73
CA THR A 93 11.39 -1.64 -14.73
C THR A 93 10.57 -1.95 -13.49
N GLN A 94 10.48 -3.22 -13.10
CA GLN A 94 9.78 -3.62 -11.86
C GLN A 94 10.50 -3.06 -10.62
N PHE A 95 11.84 -3.07 -10.60
CA PHE A 95 12.62 -2.48 -9.52
C PHE A 95 12.36 -0.98 -9.37
N ALA A 96 12.44 -0.22 -10.47
CA ALA A 96 12.13 1.21 -10.50
C ALA A 96 10.69 1.48 -10.05
N SER A 97 9.73 0.65 -10.46
CA SER A 97 8.34 0.72 -9.99
C SER A 97 8.23 0.47 -8.49
N GLY A 98 8.95 -0.51 -7.94
CA GLY A 98 9.02 -0.79 -6.51
C GLY A 98 9.53 0.41 -5.70
N VAL A 99 10.59 1.07 -6.19
CA VAL A 99 11.09 2.33 -5.60
C VAL A 99 10.01 3.41 -5.65
N GLY A 100 9.34 3.57 -6.79
CA GLY A 100 8.23 4.52 -6.95
C GLY A 100 7.09 4.27 -5.94
N HIS A 101 6.69 3.03 -5.74
CA HIS A 101 5.67 2.65 -4.76
C HIS A 101 6.10 2.95 -3.32
N LEU A 102 7.37 2.68 -2.97
CA LEU A 102 7.89 2.99 -1.65
C LEU A 102 7.90 4.51 -1.39
N LEU A 103 8.33 5.31 -2.37
CA LEU A 103 8.32 6.77 -2.28
C LEU A 103 6.90 7.32 -2.19
N ALA A 104 5.96 6.79 -2.99
CA ALA A 104 4.56 7.18 -2.94
C ALA A 104 3.93 6.85 -1.58
N ALA A 105 4.22 5.68 -1.02
CA ALA A 105 3.80 5.29 0.32
C ALA A 105 4.35 6.25 1.39
N ALA A 106 5.66 6.56 1.32
CA ALA A 106 6.31 7.48 2.24
C ALA A 106 5.70 8.89 2.15
N ALA A 107 5.42 9.39 0.95
CA ALA A 107 4.76 10.67 0.74
C ALA A 107 3.34 10.68 1.32
N GLY A 108 2.55 9.63 1.08
CA GLY A 108 1.21 9.49 1.67
C GLY A 108 1.25 9.47 3.20
N ILE A 109 2.21 8.76 3.80
CA ILE A 109 2.40 8.75 5.27
C ILE A 109 2.84 10.13 5.78
N ALA A 110 3.74 10.82 5.06
CA ALA A 110 4.19 12.16 5.44
C ALA A 110 3.02 13.17 5.43
N VAL A 111 2.14 13.08 4.44
CA VAL A 111 0.90 13.85 4.37
C VAL A 111 -0.02 13.56 5.57
N LEU A 112 -0.11 12.30 6.01
CA LEU A 112 -0.90 11.90 7.18
C LEU A 112 -0.24 12.26 8.51
N ALA A 113 1.07 12.54 8.56
CA ALA A 113 1.85 12.70 9.78
C ALA A 113 1.22 13.62 10.85
N PRO A 114 0.59 14.77 10.52
CA PRO A 114 -0.08 15.60 11.52
C PRO A 114 -1.21 14.89 12.27
N HIS A 115 -1.83 13.89 11.65
CA HIS A 115 -2.96 13.12 12.19
C HIS A 115 -2.52 11.85 12.93
N LEU A 116 -1.24 11.47 12.83
CA LEU A 116 -0.68 10.25 13.42
C LEU A 116 -0.05 10.48 14.80
N ARG A 117 0.16 11.74 15.19
CA ARG A 117 0.74 12.11 16.49
C ARG A 117 -0.21 11.82 17.65
N ALA A 118 0.36 11.55 18.82
CA ALA A 118 -0.35 11.37 20.09
C ALA A 118 -1.47 10.31 20.05
N ARG A 119 -1.26 9.22 19.30
CA ARG A 119 -2.19 8.07 19.26
C ARG A 119 -1.78 7.03 20.30
N SER A 120 -2.78 6.39 20.90
CA SER A 120 -2.53 5.34 21.89
C SER A 120 -1.94 4.09 21.23
N ARG A 121 -1.21 3.29 22.02
CA ARG A 121 -0.72 1.97 21.59
C ARG A 121 -1.83 1.10 21.02
N ARG A 122 -3.01 1.13 21.67
CA ARG A 122 -4.20 0.39 21.24
C ARG A 122 -4.66 0.78 19.83
N THR A 123 -4.63 2.07 19.49
CA THR A 123 -4.96 2.55 18.14
C THR A 123 -4.04 1.95 17.08
N TRP A 124 -2.73 1.89 17.33
CA TRP A 124 -1.78 1.31 16.39
C TRP A 124 -1.91 -0.20 16.24
N ILE A 125 -2.21 -0.93 17.33
CA ILE A 125 -2.48 -2.38 17.26
C ILE A 125 -3.70 -2.66 16.38
N VAL A 126 -4.78 -1.89 16.56
CA VAL A 126 -6.00 -2.02 15.73
C VAL A 126 -5.71 -1.62 14.29
N ALA A 127 -4.98 -0.53 14.06
CA ALA A 127 -4.59 -0.11 12.72
C ALA A 127 -3.80 -1.18 11.97
N ASN A 128 -2.85 -1.83 12.64
CA ASN A 128 -2.11 -2.95 12.06
C ASN A 128 -3.03 -4.13 11.75
N ALA A 129 -3.95 -4.48 12.65
CA ALA A 129 -4.91 -5.57 12.43
C ALA A 129 -5.83 -5.29 11.22
N VAL A 130 -6.31 -4.06 11.07
CA VAL A 130 -7.10 -3.63 9.91
C VAL A 130 -6.28 -3.71 8.63
N ALA A 131 -5.03 -3.24 8.65
CA ALA A 131 -4.15 -3.31 7.49
C ALA A 131 -3.86 -4.76 7.08
N VAL A 132 -3.57 -5.63 8.05
CA VAL A 132 -3.37 -7.06 7.81
C VAL A 132 -4.62 -7.67 7.18
N ALA A 133 -5.81 -7.42 7.73
CA ALA A 133 -7.06 -7.95 7.18
C ALA A 133 -7.29 -7.50 5.73
N TYR A 134 -7.10 -6.21 5.44
CA TYR A 134 -7.23 -5.66 4.09
C TYR A 134 -6.28 -6.36 3.11
N TRP A 135 -5.00 -6.48 3.48
CA TRP A 135 -4.00 -7.12 2.63
C TRP A 135 -4.22 -8.61 2.48
N THR A 136 -4.68 -9.31 3.52
CA THR A 136 -5.08 -10.71 3.43
C THR A 136 -6.21 -10.89 2.41
N VAL A 137 -7.23 -10.02 2.42
CA VAL A 137 -8.29 -10.07 1.41
C VAL A 137 -7.70 -9.87 0.00
N HIS A 138 -6.80 -8.90 -0.18
CA HIS A 138 -6.18 -8.68 -1.49
C HIS A 138 -5.33 -9.88 -1.93
N VAL A 139 -4.52 -10.46 -1.04
CA VAL A 139 -3.63 -11.57 -1.36
C VAL A 139 -4.38 -12.88 -1.61
N VAL A 140 -5.40 -13.18 -0.81
CA VAL A 140 -6.12 -14.46 -0.85
C VAL A 140 -7.28 -14.41 -1.84
N VAL A 141 -8.13 -13.38 -1.75
CA VAL A 141 -9.37 -13.31 -2.53
C VAL A 141 -9.09 -12.71 -3.90
N LEU A 142 -8.41 -11.56 -3.94
CA LEU A 142 -8.19 -10.85 -5.20
C LEU A 142 -7.00 -11.39 -5.98
N THR A 143 -6.01 -11.99 -5.31
CA THR A 143 -4.79 -12.56 -5.89
C THR A 143 -4.16 -11.63 -6.92
N PRO A 144 -3.26 -10.73 -6.51
CA PRO A 144 -2.76 -9.73 -7.42
C PRO A 144 -2.00 -10.38 -8.59
N PRO A 145 -2.32 -10.06 -9.86
CA PRO A 145 -1.75 -10.78 -10.99
C PRO A 145 -0.25 -10.57 -11.15
N TRP A 146 0.30 -9.49 -10.59
CA TRP A 146 1.74 -9.27 -10.54
C TRP A 146 2.48 -10.28 -9.64
N PHE A 147 1.80 -11.01 -8.75
CA PHE A 147 2.42 -12.13 -8.04
C PHE A 147 2.81 -13.24 -9.00
N ALA A 148 2.10 -13.40 -10.12
CA ALA A 148 2.38 -14.42 -11.12
C ALA A 148 3.45 -14.01 -12.14
N PHE A 149 4.12 -12.86 -11.96
CA PHE A 149 5.19 -12.42 -12.86
C PHE A 149 6.27 -13.51 -13.00
N GLN A 150 6.50 -13.99 -14.22
CA GLN A 150 7.42 -15.12 -14.47
C GLN A 150 7.11 -16.39 -13.65
N GLY A 151 5.83 -16.67 -13.37
CA GLY A 151 5.39 -17.92 -12.74
C GLY A 151 5.64 -18.02 -11.23
N GLN A 152 6.06 -16.94 -10.56
CA GLN A 152 6.43 -16.97 -9.14
C GLN A 152 5.25 -16.88 -8.14
N LEU A 153 4.02 -17.08 -8.61
CA LEU A 153 2.79 -16.84 -7.85
C LEU A 153 2.83 -17.44 -6.44
N GLU A 154 3.13 -18.74 -6.34
CA GLU A 154 3.08 -19.45 -5.06
C GLU A 154 4.15 -18.98 -4.08
N VAL A 155 5.36 -18.66 -4.58
CA VAL A 155 6.46 -18.17 -3.74
C VAL A 155 6.12 -16.80 -3.16
N ILE A 156 5.64 -15.88 -4.00
CA ILE A 156 5.31 -14.52 -3.58
C ILE A 156 4.06 -14.50 -2.69
N ARG A 157 3.05 -15.31 -3.02
CA ARG A 157 1.87 -15.45 -2.17
C ARG A 157 2.23 -16.01 -0.79
N ALA A 158 3.08 -17.04 -0.73
CA ALA A 158 3.55 -17.59 0.55
C ALA A 158 4.33 -16.55 1.37
N ALA A 159 5.24 -15.81 0.73
CA ALA A 159 5.98 -14.73 1.38
C ALA A 159 5.05 -13.63 1.92
N ALA A 160 4.07 -13.19 1.12
CA ALA A 160 3.08 -12.20 1.52
C ALA A 160 2.24 -12.68 2.71
N LEU A 161 1.73 -13.92 2.65
CA LEU A 161 0.96 -14.52 3.75
C LEU A 161 1.81 -14.68 5.03
N GLY A 162 3.09 -15.05 4.90
CA GLY A 162 4.00 -15.13 6.04
C GLY A 162 4.22 -13.77 6.72
N ALA A 163 4.40 -12.71 5.94
CA ALA A 163 4.51 -11.35 6.46
C ALA A 163 3.22 -10.91 7.17
N LEU A 164 2.05 -11.18 6.58
CA LEU A 164 0.75 -10.85 7.16
C LEU A 164 0.47 -11.65 8.45
N ALA A 165 0.82 -12.93 8.47
CA ALA A 165 0.72 -13.78 9.66
C ALA A 165 1.61 -13.25 10.78
N THR A 166 2.85 -12.83 10.46
CA THR A 166 3.76 -12.19 11.41
C THR A 166 3.15 -10.92 11.99
N GLY A 167 2.61 -10.05 11.12
CA GLY A 167 1.90 -8.84 11.54
C GLY A 167 0.72 -9.13 12.47
N ALA A 168 -0.08 -10.16 12.16
CA ALA A 168 -1.20 -10.59 13.01
C ALA A 168 -0.74 -11.08 14.38
N VAL A 169 0.29 -11.93 14.43
CA VAL A 169 0.86 -12.47 15.68
C VAL A 169 1.40 -11.35 16.56
N VAL A 170 2.15 -10.40 15.98
CA VAL A 170 2.66 -9.23 16.71
C VAL A 170 1.50 -8.42 17.30
N SER A 171 0.45 -8.13 16.51
CA SER A 171 -0.74 -7.45 17.04
C SER A 171 -1.40 -8.21 18.18
N ALA A 172 -1.56 -9.53 18.05
CA ALA A 172 -2.18 -10.37 19.08
C ALA A 172 -1.35 -10.40 20.37
N PHE A 173 -0.03 -10.52 20.25
CA PHE A 173 0.89 -10.47 21.39
C PHE A 173 0.83 -9.12 22.10
N LEU A 174 0.99 -8.02 21.35
CA LEU A 174 0.95 -6.66 21.91
C LEU A 174 -0.40 -6.34 22.56
N TRP A 175 -1.51 -6.86 22.01
CA TRP A 175 -2.84 -6.70 22.58
C TRP A 175 -2.97 -7.41 23.93
N ARG A 176 -2.47 -8.64 24.05
CA ARG A 176 -2.49 -9.40 25.30
C ARG A 176 -1.66 -8.69 26.38
N SER A 177 -0.50 -8.16 26.02
CA SER A 177 0.37 -7.41 26.94
C SER A 177 -0.12 -6.02 27.30
N ALA A 178 -1.15 -5.49 26.62
CA ALA A 178 -1.73 -4.18 26.89
C ALA A 178 -2.94 -4.22 27.84
N ARG A 179 -3.35 -5.42 28.30
CA ARG A 179 -4.45 -5.62 29.24
C ARG A 179 -4.01 -5.68 30.72
N SER A 180 -2.72 -5.46 30.97
CA SER A 180 -2.09 -5.59 32.29
C SER A 180 -1.93 -4.26 33.04
N ASP A 181 -2.42 -3.15 32.48
CA ASP A 181 -2.42 -1.81 33.09
C ASP A 181 -3.83 -1.40 33.53
#